data_AF-A0A323UYI0-F1
#
_entry.id   AF-A0A323UYI0-F1
#
_cell.length_a   1.000
_cell.length_b   1.000
_cell.length_c   1.000
_cell.angle_alpha   90.00
_cell.angle_beta   90.00
_cell.angle_gamma   90.00
#
_symmetry.space_group_name_H-M   'P 1'
#
loop_
_entity.id
_entity.type
_entity.pdbx_description
1 polymer ?
#
loop_
_entity_poly.entity_id
_entity_poly.type
_entity_poly.pdbx_seq_one_letter_code
_entity_poly.pdbx_strand_id
1 'polypeptide(L)' 'MARIELKVDRGNGLWYLVWAETEQVVGHLSEESPGRFRILPDGPYWSPMKSFGGQLFDTPEAALEEVRVYFRRR' A
#
# COMPACT_ATOMS: atom_id res chain seq x y z
N MET A 1 3.99 -16.61 4.36
CA MET A 1 3.84 -15.76 3.15
C MET A 1 3.06 -14.54 3.59
N ALA A 2 3.64 -13.34 3.50
CA ALA A 2 3.01 -12.15 4.05
C ALA A 2 1.71 -11.83 3.29
N ARG A 3 0.57 -11.78 3.99
CA ARG A 3 -0.71 -11.40 3.38
C ARG A 3 -0.95 -9.91 3.58
N ILE A 4 -0.89 -9.17 2.47
CA ILE A 4 -1.23 -7.74 2.47
C ILE A 4 -2.70 -7.55 2.07
N GLU A 5 -3.39 -6.74 2.86
CA GLU A 5 -4.77 -6.37 2.67
C GLU A 5 -4.92 -4.86 2.57
N LEU A 6 -5.96 -4.44 1.86
CA LEU A 6 -6.34 -3.04 1.72
C LEU A 6 -7.48 -2.76 2.69
N LYS A 7 -7.26 -1.85 3.63
CA LYS A 7 -8.30 -1.36 4.55
C LYS A 7 -8.58 0.11 4.24
N VAL A 8 -9.84 0.46 4.05
CA VAL A 8 -10.23 1.88 3.96
C VAL A 8 -10.50 2.39 5.37
N ASP A 9 -9.90 3.52 5.74
CA ASP A 9 -10.30 4.24 6.93
C ASP A 9 -11.43 5.20 6.59
N ARG A 10 -12.58 5.02 7.25
CA ARG A 10 -13.76 5.86 7.00
C ARG A 10 -13.66 7.27 7.59
N GLY A 11 -12.66 7.53 8.44
CA GLY A 11 -12.46 8.82 9.09
C GLY A 11 -11.72 9.82 8.20
N ASN A 12 -10.73 9.35 7.44
CA ASN A 12 -9.92 10.20 6.55
C ASN A 12 -10.04 9.84 5.06
N GLY A 13 -10.76 8.77 4.71
CA GLY A 13 -10.92 8.32 3.32
C GLY A 13 -9.63 7.74 2.71
N LEU A 14 -8.59 7.53 3.51
CA LEU A 14 -7.34 6.95 3.05
C LEU A 14 -7.43 5.43 3.01
N TRP A 15 -6.72 4.86 2.05
CA TRP A 15 -6.58 3.42 1.92
C TRP A 15 -5.26 2.98 2.51
N TYR A 16 -5.29 2.09 3.50
CA TYR A 16 -4.13 1.55 4.18
C TYR A 16 -3.78 0.16 3.66
N LEU A 17 -2.50 -0.07 3.45
CA LEU A 17 -1.92 -1.37 3.20
C LEU A 17 -1.51 -1.96 4.54
N VAL A 18 -2.14 -3.07 4.91
CA VAL A 18 -1.99 -3.70 6.22
C VAL A 18 -1.48 -5.12 6.05
N TRP A 19 -0.48 -5.49 6.83
CA TRP A 19 -0.05 -6.86 6.99
C TRP A 19 -1.05 -7.59 7.89
N ALA A 20 -1.82 -8.52 7.31
CA ALA A 20 -2.95 -9.15 7.98
C ALA A 20 -2.56 -9.94 9.24
N GLU A 21 -1.40 -10.62 9.24
CA GLU A 21 -0.95 -11.46 10.36
C GLU A 21 -0.59 -10.66 11.61
N THR A 22 -0.11 -9.42 11.46
CA THR A 22 0.35 -8.57 12.57
C THR A 22 -0.50 -7.32 12.77
N GLU A 23 -1.49 -7.13 11.90
CA GLU A 23 -2.29 -5.90 11.76
C GLU A 23 -1.45 -4.62 11.60
N GLN A 24 -0.21 -4.77 11.13
CA GLN A 24 0.72 -3.65 10.99
C GLN A 24 0.46 -2.90 9.69
N VAL A 25 0.30 -1.58 9.78
CA VAL A 25 0.30 -0.70 8.61
C VAL A 25 1.70 -0.66 8.01
N VAL A 26 1.82 -1.04 6.74
CA VAL A 26 3.09 -1.00 5.99
C VAL A 26 3.14 0.19 5.03
N GLY A 27 2.00 0.76 4.70
CA GLY A 27 1.87 1.94 3.85
C GLY A 27 0.43 2.40 3.74
N HIS A 28 0.23 3.52 3.08
CA HIS A 28 -1.09 3.99 2.68
C HIS A 28 -1.07 4.51 1.24
N LEU A 29 -2.24 4.61 0.63
CA LEU A 29 -2.40 5.22 -0.69
C LEU A 29 -2.90 6.64 -0.51
N SER A 30 -2.26 7.56 -1.21
CA SER A 30 -2.72 8.92 -1.39
C SER A 30 -3.21 9.10 -2.82
N GLU A 31 -4.36 9.74 -3.00
CA GLU A 31 -4.81 10.19 -4.32
C GLU A 31 -4.07 11.50 -4.67
N GLU A 32 -3.16 11.43 -5.63
CA GLU A 32 -2.38 12.61 -6.07
C GLU A 32 -3.16 13.45 -7.08
N SER A 33 -4.02 12.81 -7.86
CA SER A 33 -4.95 13.43 -8.81
C SER A 33 -6.12 12.49 -9.06
N PRO A 34 -7.27 12.96 -9.60
CA PRO A 34 -8.46 12.13 -9.76
C PRO A 34 -8.17 10.81 -10.48
N GLY A 35 -8.35 9.69 -9.78
CA GLY A 35 -8.09 8.34 -10.31
C GLY A 35 -6.61 7.96 -10.40
N ARG A 36 -5.71 8.68 -9.72
CA ARG A 36 -4.27 8.35 -9.64
C ARG A 36 -3.84 8.25 -8.19
N PHE A 37 -3.43 7.05 -7.81
CA PHE A 37 -3.04 6.68 -6.47
C PHE A 37 -1.53 6.45 -6.40
N ARG A 38 -0.93 6.84 -5.28
CA ARG A 38 0.48 6.62 -4.98
C ARG A 38 0.62 5.92 -3.65
N ILE A 39 1.50 4.92 -3.58
CA ILE A 39 1.85 4.29 -2.32
C ILE A 39 2.81 5.22 -1.57
N LEU A 40 2.36 5.65 -0.39
CA LEU A 40 3.18 6.33 0.60
C LEU A 40 3.63 5.29 1.64
N PRO A 41 4.93 4.98 1.71
CA PRO A 41 5.45 4.02 2.67
C PRO A 41 5.26 4.56 4.09
N ASP A 42 4.73 3.70 4.96
CA ASP A 42 4.68 3.96 6.39
C ASP A 42 5.80 3.13 7.07
N GLY A 43 6.41 3.70 8.11
CA GLY A 43 7.46 3.03 8.88
C GLY A 43 8.92 3.37 8.49
N PRO A 44 9.87 2.49 8.85
CA PRO A 44 11.30 2.82 8.91
C PRO A 44 11.95 3.02 7.53
N TYR A 45 13.16 3.58 7.53
CA TYR A 45 13.86 3.97 6.30
C TYR A 45 14.07 2.82 5.29
N TRP A 46 14.05 1.56 5.75
CA TRP A 46 14.21 0.34 4.98
C TRP A 46 12.87 -0.30 4.55
N SER A 47 11.72 0.35 4.79
CA SER A 47 10.40 -0.19 4.46
C SER A 47 10.36 -0.66 3.00
N PRO A 48 9.95 -1.92 2.73
CA PRO A 48 9.81 -2.43 1.37
C PRO A 48 8.89 -1.57 0.50
N MET A 49 7.97 -0.83 1.13
CA MET A 49 7.03 0.05 0.43
C MET A 49 7.72 1.22 -0.29
N LYS A 50 8.97 1.56 0.06
CA LYS A 50 9.73 2.58 -0.67
C LYS A 50 10.01 2.23 -2.12
N SER A 51 10.08 0.94 -2.47
CA SER A 51 10.24 0.50 -3.86
C SER A 51 9.07 0.93 -4.75
N PHE A 52 7.90 1.19 -4.16
CA PHE A 52 6.69 1.63 -4.88
C PHE A 52 6.47 3.14 -4.80
N GLY A 53 7.26 3.86 -4.01
CA GLY A 53 7.07 5.28 -3.74
C GLY A 53 7.18 6.17 -4.98
N GLY A 54 7.71 5.69 -6.11
CA GLY A 54 7.75 6.42 -7.38
C GLY A 54 6.65 6.03 -8.39
N GLN A 55 5.82 5.04 -8.06
CA GLN A 55 4.85 4.46 -8.99
C GLN A 55 3.44 5.03 -8.75
N LEU A 56 2.75 5.30 -9.84
CA LEU A 56 1.35 5.72 -9.85
C LEU A 56 0.48 4.55 -10.31
N PHE A 57 -0.71 4.45 -9.71
CA PHE A 57 -1.68 3.40 -9.96
C PHE A 57 -3.03 4.01 -10.32
N ASP A 58 -3.76 3.35 -11.21
CA ASP A 58 -5.08 3.81 -11.65
C ASP A 58 -6.18 3.45 -10.63
N THR A 59 -5.95 2.44 -9.80
CA THR A 59 -6.86 2.05 -8.72
C THR A 59 -6.10 1.59 -7.47
N PRO A 60 -6.72 1.67 -6.28
CA PRO A 60 -6.15 1.10 -5.05
C PRO A 60 -5.88 -0.40 -5.15
N GLU A 61 -6.71 -1.14 -5.87
CA GLU A 61 -6.57 -2.58 -6.07
C GLU A 61 -5.35 -2.92 -6.94
N ALA A 62 -5.06 -2.12 -7.97
CA ALA A 62 -3.86 -2.30 -8.79
C ALA A 62 -2.58 -2.12 -7.95
N ALA A 63 -2.58 -1.12 -7.05
CA ALA A 63 -1.49 -0.91 -6.11
C ALA A 63 -1.33 -2.09 -5.14
N LEU A 64 -2.45 -2.63 -4.62
CA LEU A 64 -2.45 -3.79 -3.74
C LEU A 64 -1.86 -5.05 -4.42
N GLU A 65 -2.24 -5.31 -5.67
CA GLU A 65 -1.76 -6.49 -6.40
C GLU A 65 -0.24 -6.44 -6.63
N GLU A 66 0.32 -5.28 -7.00
CA GLU A 66 1.77 -5.12 -7.14
C GLU A 66 2.51 -5.36 -5.82
N VAL A 67 1.97 -4.85 -4.71
CA VAL A 67 2.50 -5.10 -3.37
C VAL A 67 2.43 -6.59 -3.01
N ARG A 68 1.31 -7.25 -3.31
CA ARG A 68 1.16 -8.71 -3.09
C ARG A 68 2.15 -9.53 -3.92
N VAL A 69 2.40 -9.16 -5.17
CA VAL A 69 3.39 -9.82 -6.03
C VAL A 69 4.79 -9.70 -5.43
N TYR A 70 5.16 -8.52 -4.94
CA TYR A 70 6.46 -8.31 -4.28
C TYR A 70 6.63 -9.19 -3.04
N PHE A 71 5.64 -9.23 -2.15
CA PHE A 71 5.70 -10.05 -0.94
C PHE A 71 5.56 -11.56 -1.21
N ARG A 72 5.03 -11.97 -2.37
CA ARG A 72 4.99 -13.38 -2.79
C ARG A 72 6.33 -13.85 -3.36
N ARG A 73 7.09 -12.96 -4.00
CA ARG A 73 8.39 -13.27 -4.61
C ARG A 73 9.56 -13.28 -3.62
N ARG A 74 9.32 -12.93 -2.36
CA ARG A 74 10.32 -12.78 -1.31
C ARG A 74 10.05 -13.75 -0.16
#